data_AF-A0A5C2LIE7-F1
#
_entry.id   AF-A0A5C2LIE7-F1
#
_cell.length_a   1.000
_cell.length_b   1.000
_cell.length_c   1.000
_cell.angle_alpha   90.00
_cell.angle_beta   90.00
_cell.angle_gamma   90.00
#
_symmetry.space_group_name_H-M   'P 1'
#
loop_
_entity.id
_entity.type
_entity.pdbx_description
1 polymer ?
#
loop_
_entity_poly.entity_id
_entity_poly.type
_entity_poly.pdbx_seq_one_letter_code
_entity_poly.pdbx_strand_id
1 'polypeptide(L)'
;MKGWLGKYRDMGVAIYLTPDGKHAISGYMYDENGSNLSEQLFQKELYTPAGQEMWKKMASAHWLQDGRKDAPIVLYVFADPSVPTASSSGSNPAPVEAGKVQIRTLLVGVIKPESPATAAAILASSDPAKNRMITSNRMGKWL
;
A
#
# COMPACT_ATOMS: atom_id res chain seq x y z
N MET A 1 30.84 -20.17 -2.60
CA MET A 1 31.14 -19.04 -1.68
C MET A 1 30.08 -19.00 -0.60
N LYS A 2 30.43 -18.63 0.63
CA LYS A 2 29.46 -18.42 1.72
C LYS A 2 28.98 -16.96 1.67
N GLY A 3 27.68 -16.75 1.78
CA GLY A 3 27.06 -15.42 1.78
C GLY A 3 26.39 -15.11 3.10
N TRP A 4 26.34 -13.83 3.45
CA TRP A 4 25.57 -13.27 4.57
C TRP A 4 24.63 -12.21 4.02
N LEU A 5 23.37 -12.32 4.43
CA LEU A 5 22.36 -11.32 4.18
C LEU A 5 22.26 -10.41 5.41
N GLY A 6 22.21 -9.10 5.17
CA GLY A 6 22.03 -8.11 6.22
C GLY A 6 21.15 -6.96 5.78
N LYS A 7 20.99 -5.98 6.68
CA LYS A 7 20.35 -4.70 6.40
C LYS A 7 21.29 -3.56 6.75
N TYR A 8 21.31 -2.53 5.93
CA TYR A 8 21.96 -1.25 6.20
C TYR A 8 20.99 -0.13 5.86
N ARG A 9 20.59 0.68 6.86
CA ARG A 9 19.56 1.74 6.71
C ARG A 9 18.29 1.23 6.01
N ASP A 10 17.77 0.10 6.49
CA ASP A 10 16.61 -0.63 5.94
C ASP A 10 16.75 -1.18 4.51
N MET A 11 17.90 -0.98 3.85
CA MET A 11 18.21 -1.60 2.56
C MET A 11 18.92 -2.93 2.74
N GLY A 12 18.56 -3.92 1.92
CA GLY A 12 19.25 -5.21 1.85
C GLY A 12 20.70 -5.06 1.44
N VAL A 13 21.59 -5.79 2.11
CA VAL A 13 23.01 -5.90 1.75
C VAL A 13 23.43 -7.37 1.73
N ALA A 14 24.32 -7.72 0.80
CA ALA A 14 24.90 -9.05 0.69
C ALA A 14 26.42 -8.95 0.83
N ILE A 15 26.97 -9.82 1.68
CA ILE A 15 28.42 -9.97 1.89
C ILE A 15 28.81 -11.39 1.49
N TYR A 16 29.82 -11.52 0.64
CA TYR A 16 30.30 -12.81 0.13
C TYR A 16 31.73 -13.05 0.57
N LEU A 17 31.99 -14.16 1.27
CA LEU A 17 33.35 -14.58 1.62
C LEU A 17 34.02 -15.23 0.41
N THR A 18 35.22 -14.76 0.08
CA THR A 18 36.05 -15.31 -1.00
C THR A 18 36.52 -16.73 -0.67
N PRO A 19 36.91 -17.54 -1.68
CA PRO A 19 37.31 -18.94 -1.46
C PRO A 19 38.50 -19.12 -0.51
N ASP A 20 39.38 -18.13 -0.40
CA ASP A 20 40.52 -18.14 0.53
C ASP A 20 40.14 -18.00 2.02
N GLY A 21 38.87 -17.65 2.30
CA GLY A 21 38.36 -17.41 3.65
C GLY A 21 38.91 -16.18 4.36
N LYS A 22 39.66 -15.31 3.67
CA LYS A 22 40.36 -14.16 4.27
C LYS A 22 39.80 -12.81 3.83
N HIS A 23 39.02 -12.77 2.76
CA HIS A 23 38.42 -11.53 2.24
C HIS A 23 36.91 -11.67 2.09
N ALA A 24 36.24 -10.52 2.10
CA ALA A 24 34.80 -10.44 1.88
C ALA A 24 34.47 -9.33 0.89
N ILE A 25 33.47 -9.58 0.06
CA ILE A 25 32.96 -8.64 -0.94
C ILE A 25 31.57 -8.20 -0.49
N SER A 26 31.42 -6.91 -0.20
CA SER A 26 30.11 -6.28 -0.03
C SER A 26 29.64 -5.77 -1.40
N GLY A 27 28.59 -6.35 -1.96
CA GLY A 27 28.14 -5.96 -3.29
C GLY A 27 27.00 -6.81 -3.87
N TYR A 28 26.79 -6.65 -5.17
CA TYR A 28 25.75 -7.37 -5.91
C TYR A 28 26.36 -8.51 -6.71
N MET A 29 25.75 -9.70 -6.62
CA MET A 29 26.13 -10.86 -7.42
C MET A 29 25.19 -10.98 -8.62
N TYR A 30 25.77 -11.19 -9.79
CA TYR A 30 25.04 -11.41 -11.04
C TYR A 30 25.33 -12.79 -11.60
N ASP A 31 24.33 -13.42 -12.21
CA ASP A 31 24.53 -14.65 -12.98
C ASP A 31 24.96 -14.36 -14.43
N GLU A 32 25.19 -15.42 -15.21
CA GLU A 32 25.59 -15.36 -16.61
C GLU A 32 24.55 -14.70 -17.54
N ASN A 33 23.30 -14.59 -17.11
CA ASN A 33 22.21 -13.95 -17.84
C ASN A 33 22.07 -12.46 -17.49
N GLY A 34 22.89 -11.95 -16.58
CA GLY A 34 22.78 -10.59 -16.06
C GLY A 34 21.68 -10.43 -15.00
N SER A 35 21.19 -11.52 -14.40
CA SER A 35 20.22 -11.47 -13.31
C SER A 35 20.91 -11.05 -12.01
N ASN A 36 20.39 -10.02 -11.33
CA ASN A 36 20.88 -9.63 -10.02
C ASN A 36 20.38 -10.58 -8.92
N LEU A 37 21.20 -11.56 -8.55
CA LEU A 37 20.89 -12.56 -7.54
C LEU A 37 20.78 -11.97 -6.13
N SER A 38 21.59 -10.95 -5.82
CA SER A 38 21.50 -10.24 -4.53
C SER A 38 20.13 -9.58 -4.36
N GLU A 39 19.65 -8.86 -5.38
CA GLU A 39 18.35 -8.18 -5.32
C GLU A 39 17.18 -9.17 -5.22
N GLN A 40 17.24 -10.28 -5.96
CA GLN A 40 16.24 -11.34 -5.84
C GLN A 40 16.18 -11.92 -4.42
N LEU A 41 17.35 -12.11 -3.79
CA LEU A 41 17.44 -12.54 -2.39
C LEU A 41 16.86 -11.49 -1.44
N PHE A 42 17.16 -10.20 -1.63
CA PHE A 42 16.60 -9.12 -0.81
C PHE A 42 15.07 -9.06 -0.93
N GLN A 43 14.57 -9.13 -2.15
CA GLN A 43 13.14 -9.14 -2.43
C GLN A 43 12.46 -10.32 -1.76
N LYS A 44 13.03 -11.52 -1.88
CA LYS A 44 12.45 -12.76 -1.33
C LYS A 44 12.50 -12.82 0.19
N GLU A 45 13.64 -12.50 0.79
CA GLU A 45 13.88 -12.76 2.22
C GLU A 45 13.61 -11.54 3.11
N LEU A 46 13.69 -10.32 2.57
CA LEU A 46 13.53 -9.08 3.35
C LEU A 46 12.24 -8.35 3.00
N TYR A 47 12.04 -8.00 1.72
CA TYR A 47 10.96 -7.07 1.34
C TYR A 47 9.60 -7.75 1.19
N THR A 48 9.55 -8.95 0.60
CA THR A 48 8.29 -9.69 0.40
C THR A 48 7.63 -10.07 1.72
N PRO A 49 8.33 -10.63 2.73
CA PRO A 49 7.72 -10.95 4.02
C PRO A 49 7.17 -9.71 4.73
N ALA A 50 7.93 -8.60 4.72
CA ALA A 50 7.48 -7.33 5.29
C ALA A 50 6.25 -6.77 4.56
N GLY A 51 6.24 -6.84 3.22
CA GLY A 51 5.10 -6.46 2.39
C GLY A 51 3.86 -7.33 2.66
N GLN A 52 4.03 -8.65 2.81
CA GLN A 52 2.94 -9.57 3.13
C GLN A 52 2.35 -9.32 4.52
N GLU A 53 3.19 -9.03 5.53
CA GLU A 53 2.73 -8.65 6.86
C GLU A 53 1.88 -7.37 6.82
N MET A 54 2.35 -6.34 6.11
CA MET A 54 1.59 -5.11 5.93
C MET A 54 0.29 -5.36 5.17
N TRP A 55 0.33 -6.17 4.11
CA TRP A 55 -0.83 -6.53 3.30
C TRP A 55 -1.91 -7.25 4.13
N LYS A 56 -1.52 -8.20 4.98
CA LYS A 56 -2.43 -8.88 5.91
C LYS A 56 -3.09 -7.89 6.87
N LYS A 57 -2.33 -6.96 7.44
CA LYS A 57 -2.87 -5.91 8.33
C LYS A 57 -3.91 -5.05 7.61
N MET A 58 -3.60 -4.57 6.41
CA MET A 58 -4.54 -3.80 5.59
C MET A 58 -5.78 -4.64 5.21
N ALA A 59 -5.62 -5.93 4.94
CA ALA A 59 -6.74 -6.83 4.65
C ALA A 59 -7.68 -7.07 5.83
N SER A 60 -7.15 -7.13 7.05
CA SER A 60 -7.93 -7.29 8.28
C SER A 60 -8.56 -5.99 8.81
N ALA A 61 -8.10 -4.83 8.33
CA ALA A 61 -8.59 -3.53 8.77
C ALA A 61 -10.03 -3.27 8.28
N HIS A 62 -10.67 -2.25 8.87
CA HIS A 62 -11.98 -1.79 8.40
C HIS A 62 -11.79 -0.85 7.21
N TRP A 63 -12.14 -1.31 6.01
CA TRP A 63 -12.01 -0.57 4.76
C TRP A 63 -13.36 -0.43 4.05
N LEU A 64 -13.49 0.65 3.29
CA LEU A 64 -14.64 0.93 2.43
C LEU A 64 -14.39 0.37 1.03
N GLN A 65 -15.29 -0.45 0.53
CA GLN A 65 -15.14 -1.09 -0.77
C GLN A 65 -15.50 -0.16 -1.93
N ASP A 66 -14.69 -0.17 -2.97
CA ASP A 66 -15.01 0.36 -4.30
C ASP A 66 -14.83 -0.71 -5.37
N GLY A 67 -15.77 -0.83 -6.30
CA GLY A 67 -15.76 -1.85 -7.35
C GLY A 67 -16.22 -3.24 -6.89
N ARG A 68 -16.01 -4.23 -7.76
CA ARG A 68 -16.48 -5.61 -7.56
C ARG A 68 -15.63 -6.34 -6.52
N LYS A 69 -16.29 -7.14 -5.66
CA LYS A 69 -15.61 -7.91 -4.58
C LYS A 69 -14.54 -8.86 -5.11
N ASP A 70 -14.79 -9.41 -6.29
CA ASP A 70 -14.00 -10.41 -7.00
C ASP A 70 -13.07 -9.82 -8.06
N ALA A 71 -12.89 -8.50 -8.10
CA ALA A 71 -11.93 -7.89 -9.02
C ALA A 71 -10.51 -8.44 -8.77
N PRO A 72 -9.76 -8.80 -9.83
CA PRO A 72 -8.48 -9.50 -9.70
C PRO A 72 -7.36 -8.65 -9.10
N ILE A 73 -7.49 -7.32 -9.18
CA ILE A 73 -6.52 -6.37 -8.63
C ILE A 73 -7.15 -5.67 -7.44
N VAL A 74 -6.47 -5.73 -6.29
CA VAL A 74 -6.87 -5.01 -5.07
C VAL A 74 -5.91 -3.85 -4.85
N LEU A 75 -6.45 -2.66 -4.59
CA LEU A 75 -5.69 -1.47 -4.25
C LEU A 75 -6.11 -0.95 -2.87
N TYR A 76 -5.18 -0.83 -1.94
CA TYR A 76 -5.43 -0.14 -0.67
C TYR A 76 -5.08 1.34 -0.79
N VAL A 77 -5.97 2.21 -0.29
CA VAL A 77 -5.77 3.65 -0.32
C VAL A 77 -6.08 4.23 1.06
N PHE A 78 -5.13 4.95 1.64
CA PHE A 78 -5.40 5.80 2.80
C PHE A 78 -5.96 7.13 2.30
N ALA A 79 -7.16 7.49 2.76
CA ALA A 79 -7.84 8.70 2.29
C ALA A 79 -8.34 9.52 3.47
N ASP A 80 -8.10 10.83 3.42
CA ASP A 80 -8.66 11.80 4.35
C ASP A 80 -9.87 12.50 3.70
N PRO A 81 -11.01 12.67 4.41
CA PRO A 81 -12.20 13.31 3.88
C PRO A 81 -12.01 14.74 3.35
N SER A 82 -10.95 15.43 3.77
CA SER A 82 -10.65 16.80 3.36
C SER A 82 -9.92 16.91 2.02
N VAL A 83 -9.43 15.79 1.48
CA VAL A 83 -8.69 15.74 0.21
C VAL A 83 -9.62 15.23 -0.90
N PRO A 84 -9.85 16.03 -1.96
CA PRO A 84 -10.62 15.57 -3.13
C PRO A 84 -9.96 14.33 -3.74
N THR A 85 -10.75 13.30 -4.03
CA THR A 85 -10.28 12.10 -4.72
C THR A 85 -10.95 11.97 -6.07
N ALA A 86 -10.37 11.22 -7.01
CA ALA A 86 -11.01 10.97 -8.31
C ALA A 86 -12.40 10.34 -8.18
N SER A 87 -12.71 9.66 -7.06
CA SER A 87 -14.03 9.10 -6.77
C SER A 87 -15.04 10.11 -6.20
N SER A 88 -14.60 11.26 -5.69
CA SER A 88 -15.51 12.28 -5.14
C SER A 88 -16.25 13.09 -6.22
N SER A 89 -15.93 12.88 -7.50
CA SER A 89 -16.62 13.50 -8.64
C SER A 89 -17.83 12.71 -9.15
N GLY A 90 -18.20 11.60 -8.50
CA GLY A 90 -19.43 10.85 -8.79
C GLY A 90 -19.29 9.71 -9.81
N SER A 91 -18.11 9.48 -10.38
CA SER A 91 -17.81 8.32 -11.22
C SER A 91 -16.56 7.60 -10.71
N ASN A 92 -16.60 6.26 -10.59
CA ASN A 92 -15.37 5.52 -10.30
C ASN A 92 -14.46 5.54 -11.53
N PRO A 93 -13.13 5.41 -11.35
CA PRO A 93 -12.22 5.33 -12.48
C PRO A 93 -12.55 4.12 -13.37
N ALA A 94 -12.34 4.24 -14.69
CA ALA A 94 -12.72 3.23 -15.67
C ALA A 94 -12.31 1.77 -15.34
N PRO A 95 -11.13 1.48 -14.74
CA PRO A 95 -10.78 0.11 -14.34
C PRO A 95 -11.65 -0.48 -13.22
N VAL A 96 -12.21 0.36 -12.35
CA VAL A 96 -13.11 -0.04 -11.26
C VAL A 96 -14.48 -0.39 -11.84
N GLU A 97 -15.01 0.48 -12.71
CA GLU A 97 -16.27 0.24 -13.43
C GLU A 97 -16.19 -1.03 -14.31
N ALA A 98 -15.04 -1.24 -14.96
CA ALA A 98 -14.79 -2.45 -15.76
C ALA A 98 -14.60 -3.73 -14.91
N GLY A 99 -14.65 -3.65 -13.58
CA GLY A 99 -14.48 -4.79 -12.67
C GLY A 99 -13.05 -5.35 -12.62
N LYS A 100 -12.06 -4.61 -13.11
CA LYS A 100 -10.64 -5.04 -13.12
C LYS A 100 -9.95 -4.73 -11.80
N VAL A 101 -10.38 -3.68 -11.11
CA VAL A 101 -9.79 -3.19 -9.86
C VAL A 101 -10.87 -3.05 -8.79
N GLN A 102 -10.53 -3.45 -7.56
CA GLN A 102 -11.25 -3.11 -6.34
C GLN A 102 -10.38 -2.19 -5.49
N ILE A 103 -10.92 -1.03 -5.11
CA ILE A 103 -10.25 -0.14 -4.15
C ILE A 103 -10.79 -0.44 -2.75
N ARG A 104 -9.89 -0.53 -1.77
CA ARG A 104 -10.21 -0.72 -0.35
C ARG A 104 -9.69 0.50 0.40
N THR A 105 -10.59 1.45 0.66
CA THR A 105 -10.23 2.73 1.28
C THR A 105 -10.15 2.57 2.79
N LEU A 106 -8.98 2.85 3.35
CA LEU A 106 -8.73 2.99 4.78
C LEU A 106 -8.89 4.47 5.13
N LEU A 107 -10.02 4.82 5.72
CA LEU A 107 -10.35 6.21 6.02
C LEU A 107 -9.52 6.71 7.20
N VAL A 108 -8.87 7.86 7.03
CA VAL A 108 -8.06 8.52 8.06
C VAL A 108 -8.58 9.94 8.30
N GLY A 109 -8.25 10.52 9.45
CA GLY A 109 -8.59 11.92 9.75
C GLY A 109 -7.38 12.63 10.33
N VAL A 110 -6.44 13.03 9.47
CA VAL A 110 -5.12 13.53 9.89
C VAL A 110 -4.74 14.88 9.29
N ILE A 111 -5.49 15.37 8.28
CA ILE A 111 -5.09 16.56 7.52
C ILE A 111 -5.67 17.85 8.10
N LYS A 112 -6.98 17.90 8.36
CA LYS A 112 -7.65 19.09 8.92
C LYS A 112 -8.22 18.80 10.32
N PRO A 113 -8.45 19.85 11.15
CA PRO A 113 -9.07 19.69 12.46
C PRO A 113 -10.39 18.92 12.44
N GLU A 114 -11.21 19.12 11.39
CA GLU A 114 -12.50 18.45 11.21
C GLU A 114 -12.41 17.03 10.60
N SER A 115 -11.24 16.61 10.11
CA SER A 115 -11.07 15.34 9.41
C SER A 115 -11.44 14.11 10.27
N PRO A 116 -11.06 14.00 11.56
CA PRO A 116 -11.47 12.88 12.41
C PRO A 116 -13.00 12.75 12.55
N ALA A 117 -13.68 13.86 12.85
CA ALA A 117 -15.13 13.87 13.03
C ALA A 117 -15.84 13.55 11.72
N THR A 118 -15.35 14.08 10.60
CA THR A 118 -15.87 13.80 9.27
C THR A 118 -15.70 12.33 8.88
N ALA A 119 -14.53 11.75 9.17
CA ALA A 119 -14.26 10.34 8.92
C ALA A 119 -15.18 9.44 9.75
N ALA A 120 -15.33 9.74 11.05
CA ALA A 120 -16.24 9.02 11.93
C ALA A 120 -17.71 9.08 11.45
N ALA A 121 -18.16 10.25 10.98
CA ALA A 121 -19.51 10.42 10.43
C ALA A 121 -19.74 9.58 9.15
N ILE A 122 -18.75 9.47 8.27
CA ILE A 122 -18.82 8.58 7.09
C ILE A 122 -18.95 7.12 7.54
N LEU A 123 -18.10 6.68 8.47
CA LEU A 123 -18.08 5.31 8.98
C LEU A 123 -19.37 4.93 9.74
N ALA A 124 -20.00 5.88 10.43
CA ALA A 124 -21.24 5.66 11.17
C ALA A 124 -22.51 5.69 10.31
N SER A 125 -22.40 5.99 9.02
CA SER A 125 -23.56 6.12 8.14
C SER A 125 -24.14 4.77 7.69
N SER A 126 -25.37 4.77 7.17
CA SER A 126 -26.05 3.55 6.74
C SER A 126 -25.40 2.85 5.55
N ASP A 127 -24.66 3.59 4.72
CA ASP A 127 -23.86 3.07 3.61
C ASP A 127 -22.53 3.85 3.52
N PRO A 128 -21.53 3.48 4.35
CA PRO A 128 -20.25 4.18 4.41
C PRO A 128 -19.50 4.19 3.08
N ALA A 129 -19.61 3.11 2.30
CA ALA A 129 -18.95 2.98 1.00
C ALA A 129 -19.49 3.98 -0.03
N LYS A 130 -20.81 4.24 0.01
CA LYS A 130 -21.44 5.26 -0.82
C LYS A 130 -21.25 6.68 -0.28
N ASN A 131 -21.22 6.85 1.04
CA ASN A 131 -21.12 8.17 1.68
C ASN A 131 -19.70 8.78 1.70
N ARG A 132 -18.67 8.03 1.31
CA ARG A 132 -17.32 8.59 1.06
C ARG A 132 -17.29 9.74 0.05
N MET A 133 -18.36 9.87 -0.76
CA MET A 133 -18.53 10.88 -1.79
C MET A 133 -19.07 12.24 -1.28
N ILE A 134 -19.65 12.31 -0.07
CA ILE A 134 -20.57 13.42 0.26
C ILE A 134 -19.88 14.63 0.95
N THR A 135 -18.66 14.50 1.46
CA THR A 135 -18.11 15.53 2.37
C THR A 135 -17.34 16.65 1.69
N SER A 136 -17.00 16.55 0.40
CA SER A 136 -16.32 17.64 -0.32
C SER A 136 -17.23 18.86 -0.61
N ASN A 137 -18.56 18.70 -0.57
CA ASN A 137 -19.51 19.73 -1.05
C ASN A 137 -20.55 20.19 -0.01
N ARG A 138 -20.46 19.76 1.26
CA ARG A 138 -21.43 20.11 2.32
C ARG A 138 -20.91 21.04 3.44
N MET A 139 -19.67 21.53 3.37
CA MET A 139 -19.19 22.57 4.31
C MET A 139 -19.49 24.01 3.83
N GLY A 140 -20.55 24.20 3.03
CA GLY A 140 -21.01 25.53 2.58
C GLY A 140 -22.51 25.79 2.78
N LYS A 141 -23.23 24.94 3.52
CA LYS A 141 -24.69 25.12 3.78
C LYS A 141 -25.09 24.78 5.22
N TRP A 142 -24.30 25.26 6.17
CA TRP A 142 -24.70 25.38 7.58
C TRP A 142 -24.25 26.74 8.12
N LEU A 143 -24.71 27.81 7.47
CA LEU A 143 -24.97 29.14 8.00
C LEU A 143 -26.05 29.77 7.12
#